data_AF-A0A7G2LY55-F1
#
_entry.id   AF-A0A7G2LY55-F1
#
_cell.length_a   1.000
_cell.length_b   1.000
_cell.length_c   1.000
_cell.angle_alpha   90.00
_cell.angle_beta   90.00
_cell.angle_gamma   90.00
#
_symmetry.space_group_name_H-M   'P 1'
#
loop_
_entity.id
_entity.type
_entity.pdbx_description
1 polymer ?
#
loop_
_entity_poly.entity_id
_entity_poly.type
_entity_poly.pdbx_seq_one_letter_code
_entity_poly.pdbx_strand_id
1 'polypeptide(L)'
;MSLGGGALIGASAVLLMATNGRIAGISGLTSRLFARSSDGEARGVSFFFMLGLLLAAPLWLLASGGWPQQWVPSNPLLMALAGLSVGFGATYGNGCTSGHGVCGISRGSARSIVATVTFMATAFVTVFVMRHVLGA
;
A
#
# COMPACT_ATOMS: atom_id res chain seq x y z
N MET A 1 0.11 -1.02 -20.94
CA MET A 1 1.33 -0.90 -20.09
C MET A 1 1.22 -1.63 -18.75
N SER A 2 0.12 -2.37 -18.49
CA SER A 2 -0.16 -3.00 -17.20
C SER A 2 0.83 -4.09 -16.80
N LEU A 3 1.35 -4.85 -17.78
CA LEU A 3 2.35 -5.90 -17.56
C LEU A 3 3.70 -5.35 -17.11
N GLY A 4 4.16 -4.24 -17.72
CA GLY A 4 5.41 -3.58 -17.35
C GLY A 4 5.37 -2.99 -15.93
N GLY A 5 4.26 -2.33 -15.57
CA GLY A 5 4.06 -1.83 -14.21
C GLY A 5 4.01 -2.95 -13.17
N GLY A 6 3.29 -4.04 -13.46
CA GLY A 6 3.23 -5.22 -12.59
C GLY A 6 4.60 -5.88 -12.39
N ALA A 7 5.39 -6.01 -13.47
CA ALA A 7 6.74 -6.56 -13.40
C ALA A 7 7.68 -5.70 -12.53
N LEU A 8 7.61 -4.37 -12.63
CA LEU A 8 8.40 -3.46 -11.81
C LEU A 8 8.04 -3.53 -10.32
N ILE A 9 6.75 -3.60 -9.99
CA ILE A 9 6.28 -3.77 -8.60
C ILE A 9 6.73 -5.11 -8.04
N GLY A 10 6.59 -6.19 -8.82
CA GLY A 10 7.03 -7.53 -8.44
C GLY A 10 8.55 -7.60 -8.23
N ALA A 11 9.34 -7.03 -9.13
CA ALA A 11 10.80 -6.97 -9.01
C ALA A 11 11.24 -6.18 -7.78
N SER A 12 10.60 -5.04 -7.50
CA SER A 12 10.85 -4.26 -6.28
C SER A 12 10.56 -5.09 -5.02
N ALA A 13 9.43 -5.80 -4.98
CA ALA A 13 9.05 -6.65 -3.84
C ALA A 13 10.03 -7.80 -3.62
N VAL A 14 10.49 -8.45 -4.70
CA VAL A 14 11.49 -9.53 -4.64
C VAL A 14 12.84 -8.99 -4.20
N LEU A 15 13.29 -7.85 -4.72
CA LEU A 15 14.54 -7.21 -4.29
C LEU A 15 14.54 -6.84 -2.81
N LEU A 16 13.42 -6.29 -2.31
CA LEU A 16 13.25 -6.00 -0.89
C LEU A 16 13.29 -7.28 -0.05
N MET A 17 12.63 -8.34 -0.51
CA MET A 17 12.62 -9.63 0.18
C MET A 17 13.99 -10.32 0.15
N ALA A 18 14.73 -10.22 -0.96
CA ALA A 18 16.05 -10.82 -1.13
C ALA A 18 17.14 -10.09 -0.32
N THR A 19 17.07 -8.76 -0.25
CA THR A 19 18.06 -7.94 0.49
C THR A 19 17.80 -7.91 1.99
N ASN A 20 16.54 -7.88 2.42
CA ASN A 20 16.18 -7.71 3.83
C ASN A 20 15.56 -8.95 4.47
N GLY A 21 15.37 -10.04 3.72
CA GLY A 21 14.78 -11.31 4.19
C GLY A 21 13.32 -11.19 4.65
N ARG A 22 12.62 -10.10 4.29
CA ARG A 22 11.33 -9.72 4.89
C ARG A 22 10.29 -9.32 3.84
N ILE A 23 9.03 -9.47 4.22
CA ILE A 23 7.85 -9.23 3.38
C ILE A 23 7.72 -7.71 3.13
N ALA A 24 7.66 -7.29 1.86
CA ALA A 24 7.42 -5.89 1.50
C ALA A 24 5.96 -5.50 1.82
N GLY A 25 5.76 -4.48 2.66
CA GLY A 25 4.43 -3.99 2.98
C GLY A 25 4.49 -2.56 3.54
N ILE A 26 3.67 -1.67 2.98
CA ILE A 26 3.69 -0.23 3.30
C ILE A 26 3.42 -0.01 4.79
N SER A 27 2.34 -0.58 5.36
CA SER A 27 2.06 -0.45 6.80
C SER A 27 3.16 -1.01 7.70
N GLY A 28 3.88 -2.04 7.25
CA GLY A 28 5.00 -2.63 7.99
C GLY A 28 6.28 -1.79 7.92
N LEU A 29 6.48 -1.03 6.84
CA LEU A 29 7.60 -0.09 6.68
C LEU A 29 7.29 1.23 7.40
N THR A 30 6.04 1.72 7.34
CA THR A 30 5.60 2.91 8.10
C THR A 30 5.67 2.67 9.60
N SER A 31 5.23 1.50 10.09
CA SER A 31 5.34 1.18 11.52
C SER A 31 6.78 1.06 11.99
N ARG A 32 7.74 0.71 11.12
CA ARG A 32 9.19 0.67 11.44
C ARG A 32 9.85 2.03 11.48
N LEU A 33 9.34 3.00 10.71
CA LEU A 33 9.76 4.39 10.83
C LEU A 33 9.36 4.98 12.19
N PHE A 34 8.18 4.59 12.70
CA PHE A 34 7.66 5.04 13.99
C PHE A 34 8.07 4.16 15.19
N ALA A 35 8.34 2.87 14.99
CA ALA A 35 8.78 1.99 16.05
C ALA A 35 10.21 2.37 16.47
N ARG A 36 10.35 2.70 17.75
CA ARG A 36 11.61 2.96 18.47
C ARG A 36 12.44 1.67 18.62
N SER A 37 12.58 0.87 17.57
CA SER A 37 13.37 -0.37 17.58
C SER A 37 14.79 -0.12 17.07
N SER A 38 15.73 -0.79 17.71
CA SER A 38 17.17 -0.57 17.76
C SER A 38 17.98 -1.09 16.54
N ASP A 39 17.46 -0.97 15.32
CA ASP A 39 18.19 -1.39 14.10
C ASP A 39 18.27 -0.23 13.10
N GLY A 40 19.38 0.52 13.10
CA GLY A 40 19.60 1.67 12.21
C GLY A 40 19.50 1.32 10.72
N GLU A 41 19.95 0.12 10.34
CA GLU A 41 19.94 -0.37 8.96
C GLU A 41 18.51 -0.60 8.43
N ALA A 42 17.63 -1.20 9.25
CA ALA A 42 16.24 -1.46 8.88
C ALA A 42 15.42 -0.17 8.72
N ARG A 43 15.81 0.90 9.44
CA ARG A 43 15.21 2.23 9.31
C ARG A 43 15.66 2.91 8.00
N GLY A 44 16.93 2.75 7.62
CA GLY A 44 17.48 3.28 6.36
C GLY A 44 16.71 2.77 5.13
N VAL A 45 16.52 1.45 5.02
CA VAL A 45 15.77 0.86 3.88
C VAL A 45 14.32 1.33 3.85
N SER A 46 13.64 1.38 5.00
CA SER A 46 12.26 1.85 5.08
C SER A 46 12.13 3.32 4.66
N PHE A 47 13.12 4.14 5.03
CA PHE A 47 13.20 5.55 4.63
C PHE A 47 13.45 5.70 3.13
N PHE A 48 14.43 5.00 2.56
CA PHE A 48 14.70 5.05 1.11
C PHE A 48 13.51 4.56 0.27
N PHE A 49 12.79 3.52 0.72
CA PHE A 49 11.59 3.06 0.03
C PHE A 49 10.45 4.09 0.08
N MET A 50 10.18 4.67 1.25
CA MET A 50 9.20 5.75 1.40
C MET A 50 9.56 6.98 0.59
N LEU A 51 10.85 7.35 0.59
CA LEU A 51 11.37 8.47 -0.18
C LEU A 51 11.21 8.21 -1.68
N GLY A 52 11.52 7.00 -2.17
CA GLY A 52 11.29 6.61 -3.55
C GLY A 52 9.82 6.67 -3.95
N LEU A 53 8.91 6.21 -3.08
CA LEU A 53 7.46 6.29 -3.30
C LEU A 53 6.97 7.74 -3.34
N LEU A 54 7.48 8.59 -2.45
CA LEU A 54 7.11 10.02 -2.37
C LEU A 54 7.67 10.82 -3.56
N LEU A 55 8.89 10.50 -4.00
CA LEU A 55 9.54 11.13 -5.13
C LEU A 55 8.99 10.65 -6.48
N ALA A 56 8.29 9.52 -6.55
CA ALA A 56 7.75 9.00 -7.81
C ALA A 56 6.82 10.00 -8.53
N ALA A 57 5.93 10.68 -7.79
CA ALA A 57 5.00 11.66 -8.35
C ALA A 57 5.69 12.92 -8.92
N PRO A 58 6.61 13.61 -8.20
CA PRO A 58 7.35 14.73 -8.76
C PRO A 58 8.33 14.33 -9.88
N LEU A 59 8.95 13.14 -9.83
CA LEU A 59 9.74 12.65 -10.97
C LEU A 59 8.85 12.44 -12.21
N TRP A 60 7.65 11.92 -12.03
CA TRP A 60 6.68 11.80 -13.14
C TRP A 60 6.30 13.16 -13.70
N LEU A 61 6.09 14.17 -12.85
CA LEU A 61 5.82 15.54 -13.27
C LEU A 61 6.96 16.12 -14.12
N LEU A 62 8.21 15.90 -13.71
CA LEU A 62 9.39 16.35 -14.45
C LEU A 62 9.54 15.63 -15.80
N ALA A 63 9.20 14.35 -15.87
CA ALA A 63 9.33 13.56 -17.09
C ALA A 63 8.19 13.78 -18.10
N SER A 64 6.95 13.96 -17.62
CA SER A 64 5.75 14.05 -18.45
C SER A 64 5.21 15.47 -18.64
N GLY A 65 5.71 16.44 -17.88
CA GLY A 65 5.27 17.85 -17.93
C GLY A 65 3.86 18.09 -17.35
N GLY A 66 3.20 17.06 -16.82
CA GLY A 66 1.85 17.13 -16.30
C GLY A 66 1.68 16.39 -14.98
N TRP A 67 0.80 16.90 -14.13
CA TRP A 67 0.45 16.21 -12.89
C TRP A 67 -0.34 14.93 -13.22
N PRO A 68 -0.04 13.81 -12.53
CA PRO A 68 -0.86 12.62 -12.67
C PRO A 68 -2.30 12.95 -12.26
N GLN A 69 -3.26 12.64 -13.14
CA GLN A 69 -4.67 12.85 -12.87
C GLN A 69 -5.07 12.01 -11.65
N GLN A 70 -5.35 12.70 -10.55
CA GLN A 70 -5.74 12.10 -9.27
C GLN A 70 -7.18 12.50 -8.97
N TRP A 71 -8.04 11.51 -8.84
CA TRP A 71 -9.39 11.72 -8.34
C TRP A 71 -9.34 11.77 -6.82
N VAL A 72 -9.30 12.98 -6.28
CA VAL A 72 -9.33 13.23 -4.84
C VAL A 72 -10.77 13.57 -4.44
N PRO A 73 -11.33 12.92 -3.40
CA PRO A 73 -12.64 13.29 -2.89
C PRO A 73 -12.65 14.75 -2.42
N SER A 74 -13.71 15.49 -2.73
CA SER A 74 -13.85 16.91 -2.36
C SER A 74 -14.04 17.14 -0.85
N ASN A 75 -14.30 16.08 -0.07
CA ASN A 75 -14.55 16.16 1.36
C ASN A 75 -13.35 15.65 2.20
N PRO A 76 -12.54 16.56 2.78
CA PRO A 76 -11.35 16.18 3.54
C PRO A 76 -11.66 15.42 4.83
N LEU A 77 -12.85 15.63 5.42
CA LEU A 77 -13.26 14.94 6.65
C LEU A 77 -13.53 13.45 6.39
N LEU A 78 -14.23 13.15 5.29
CA LEU A 78 -14.43 11.78 4.81
C LEU A 78 -13.09 11.10 4.51
N MET A 79 -12.16 11.83 3.91
CA MET A 79 -10.83 11.33 3.58
C MET A 79 -10.02 10.99 4.84
N ALA A 80 -10.07 11.83 5.87
CA ALA A 80 -9.43 11.58 7.16
C ALA A 80 -10.03 10.36 7.89
N LEU A 81 -11.35 10.25 7.94
CA LEU A 81 -12.05 9.12 8.56
C LEU A 81 -11.80 7.80 7.80
N ALA A 82 -11.81 7.84 6.47
CA ALA A 82 -11.47 6.69 5.63
C ALA A 82 -10.02 6.25 5.84
N GLY A 83 -9.08 7.21 5.88
CA GLY A 83 -7.67 6.91 6.14
C GLY A 83 -7.44 6.26 7.51
N LEU A 84 -8.10 6.78 8.55
CA LEU A 84 -7.97 6.27 9.92
C LEU A 84 -8.59 4.87 10.08
N SER A 85 -9.78 4.65 9.52
CA SER A 85 -10.44 3.34 9.55
C SER A 85 -9.67 2.27 8.77
N VAL A 86 -9.15 2.60 7.58
CA VAL A 86 -8.29 1.68 6.79
C VAL A 86 -6.98 1.42 7.53
N GLY A 87 -6.36 2.44 8.11
CA GLY A 87 -5.13 2.32 8.89
C GLY A 87 -5.31 1.38 10.09
N PHE A 88 -6.40 1.56 10.85
CA PHE A 88 -6.77 0.69 11.96
C PHE A 88 -7.06 -0.74 11.51
N GLY A 89 -7.76 -0.92 10.39
CA GLY A 89 -8.00 -2.25 9.81
C GLY A 89 -6.71 -2.96 9.40
N ALA A 90 -5.76 -2.25 8.82
CA ALA A 90 -4.47 -2.80 8.42
C ALA A 90 -3.58 -3.20 9.61
N THR A 91 -3.62 -2.46 10.72
CA THR A 91 -2.91 -2.85 11.95
C THR A 91 -3.57 -4.05 12.61
N TYR A 92 -4.90 -4.09 12.69
CA TYR A 92 -5.64 -5.23 13.25
C TYR A 92 -5.49 -6.50 12.41
N GLY A 93 -5.45 -6.37 11.08
CA GLY A 93 -5.18 -7.46 10.14
C GLY A 93 -3.73 -7.95 10.12
N ASN A 94 -2.84 -7.36 10.94
CA ASN A 94 -1.41 -7.63 10.99
C ASN A 94 -0.72 -7.50 9.60
N GLY A 95 -1.21 -6.58 8.78
CA GLY A 95 -0.68 -6.34 7.44
C GLY A 95 -1.63 -5.52 6.55
N CYS A 96 -1.08 -4.97 5.48
CA CYS A 96 -1.83 -4.24 4.46
C CYS A 96 -2.02 -5.11 3.20
N THR A 97 -2.91 -4.66 2.32
CA THR A 97 -3.15 -5.32 1.01
C THR A 97 -1.91 -5.39 0.13
N SER A 98 -0.99 -4.42 0.20
CA SER A 98 0.27 -4.50 -0.55
C SER A 98 1.15 -5.67 -0.07
N GLY A 99 1.23 -5.90 1.24
CA GLY A 99 2.00 -7.02 1.79
C GLY A 99 1.31 -8.38 1.67
N HIS A 100 0.02 -8.45 1.99
CA HIS A 100 -0.76 -9.69 1.86
C HIS A 100 -1.01 -10.07 0.40
N GLY A 101 -1.29 -9.10 -0.45
CA GLY A 101 -1.57 -9.30 -1.87
C GLY A 101 -0.31 -9.62 -2.66
N VAL A 102 0.69 -8.73 -2.66
CA VAL A 102 1.87 -8.89 -3.55
C VAL A 102 2.81 -9.98 -3.05
N CYS A 103 3.19 -9.94 -1.76
CA CYS A 103 4.15 -10.90 -1.19
C CYS A 103 3.50 -12.12 -0.52
N GLY A 104 2.25 -12.02 -0.06
CA GLY A 104 1.58 -13.09 0.65
C GLY A 104 0.92 -14.13 -0.26
N ILE A 105 0.24 -13.68 -1.33
CA ILE A 105 -0.34 -14.57 -2.36
C ILE A 105 0.76 -15.25 -3.16
N SER A 106 1.85 -14.54 -3.51
CA SER A 106 2.99 -15.11 -4.23
C SER A 106 3.71 -16.23 -3.46
N ARG A 107 3.63 -16.24 -2.12
CA ARG A 107 4.12 -17.34 -1.27
C ARG A 107 3.09 -18.44 -1.00
N GLY A 108 1.91 -18.39 -1.63
CA GLY A 108 0.87 -19.42 -1.50
C GLY A 108 0.22 -19.49 -0.11
N SER A 109 0.28 -18.41 0.70
CA SER A 109 -0.29 -18.44 2.05
C SER A 109 -1.82 -18.32 2.00
N ALA A 110 -2.53 -19.39 2.39
CA ALA A 110 -3.99 -19.41 2.50
C ALA A 110 -4.55 -18.29 3.39
N ARG A 111 -3.88 -17.99 4.51
CA ARG A 111 -4.24 -16.88 5.41
C ARG A 111 -4.21 -15.54 4.69
N SER A 112 -3.23 -15.34 3.81
CA SER A 112 -3.07 -14.10 3.05
C SER A 112 -4.11 -13.94 1.95
N ILE A 113 -4.47 -15.04 1.30
CA ILE A 113 -5.53 -15.07 0.30
C ILE A 113 -6.85 -14.70 0.95
N VAL A 114 -7.20 -15.33 2.07
CA VAL A 114 -8.45 -15.04 2.80
C VAL A 114 -8.49 -13.56 3.24
N ALA A 115 -7.41 -13.04 3.81
CA ALA A 115 -7.35 -11.62 4.22
C ALA A 115 -7.50 -10.65 3.04
N THR A 116 -6.95 -10.99 1.87
CA THR A 116 -7.06 -10.14 0.67
C THR A 116 -8.46 -10.21 0.08
N VAL A 117 -9.07 -11.39 0.04
CA VAL A 117 -10.44 -11.59 -0.46
C VAL A 117 -11.46 -10.89 0.44
N THR A 118 -11.34 -11.01 1.76
CA THR A 118 -12.25 -10.32 2.69
C THR A 118 -12.13 -8.80 2.56
N PHE A 119 -10.90 -8.27 2.47
CA PHE A 119 -10.67 -6.84 2.24
C PHE A 119 -11.28 -6.37 0.92
N MET A 120 -11.08 -7.11 -0.18
CA MET A 120 -11.64 -6.73 -1.47
C MET A 120 -13.16 -6.80 -1.47
N ALA A 121 -13.75 -7.84 -0.86
CA ALA A 121 -15.19 -7.97 -0.74
C ALA A 121 -15.81 -6.80 0.05
N THR A 122 -15.24 -6.43 1.19
CA THR A 122 -15.73 -5.29 1.97
C THR A 122 -15.54 -3.97 1.24
N ALA A 123 -14.44 -3.80 0.49
CA ALA A 123 -14.24 -2.62 -0.36
C ALA A 123 -15.29 -2.53 -1.47
N PHE A 124 -15.59 -3.63 -2.17
CA PHE A 124 -16.65 -3.67 -3.18
C PHE A 124 -18.01 -3.29 -2.60
N VAL A 125 -18.38 -3.86 -1.45
CA VAL A 125 -19.64 -3.54 -0.77
C VAL A 125 -19.68 -2.06 -0.36
N THR A 126 -18.59 -1.55 0.20
CA THR A 126 -18.50 -0.14 0.62
C THR A 126 -18.66 0.81 -0.56
N VAL A 127 -17.97 0.56 -1.67
CA VAL A 127 -18.10 1.37 -2.90
C VAL A 127 -19.49 1.24 -3.49
N PHE A 128 -20.07 0.05 -3.51
CA PHE A 128 -21.44 -0.16 -4.00
C PHE A 128 -22.45 0.67 -3.20
N VAL A 129 -22.38 0.61 -1.86
CA VAL A 129 -23.23 1.39 -0.97
C VAL A 129 -23.02 2.89 -1.14
N MET A 130 -21.76 3.36 -1.12
CA MET A 130 -21.47 4.79 -1.27
C MET A 130 -21.95 5.35 -2.61
N ARG A 131 -21.71 4.62 -3.71
CA ARG A 131 -21.98 5.11 -5.06
C ARG A 131 -23.43 4.93 -5.52
N HIS A 132 -24.10 3.85 -5.11
CA HIS A 132 -25.46 3.53 -5.57
C HIS A 132 -26.55 3.82 -4.54
N VAL A 133 -26.25 3.75 -3.24
CA VAL A 133 -27.24 4.00 -2.18
C VAL A 133 -27.16 5.44 -1.68
N LEU A 134 -25.96 5.95 -1.43
CA LEU A 134 -25.77 7.34 -0.98
C LEU A 134 -25.60 8.34 -2.13
N GLY A 135 -25.29 7.88 -3.34
CA GLY A 135 -25.11 8.74 -4.52
C GLY A 135 -23.95 9.74 -4.39
N ALA A 136 -22.96 9.43 -3.55
CA ALA A 136 -21.77 10.25 -3.29
C ALA A 136 -20.62 9.94 -4.25
#